data_AF-A0A2N5V8U1-F1
#
_entry.id   AF-A0A2N5V8U1-F1
#
_cell.length_a   1.000
_cell.length_b   1.000
_cell.length_c   1.000
_cell.angle_alpha   90.00
_cell.angle_beta   90.00
_cell.angle_gamma   90.00
#
_symmetry.space_group_name_H-M   'P 1'
#
loop_
_entity.id
_entity.type
_entity.pdbx_description
1 polymer ?
#
loop_
_entity_poly.entity_id
_entity_poly.type
_entity_poly.pdbx_seq_one_letter_code
_entity_poly.pdbx_strand_id
1 'polypeptide(L)'
;MLPASTDSPAAHPNSSSGFQTEYPSTAEEIHRAQLEEKLEQILQTLLEVGICTSDVQENAREGGRTGRGEALGPGGLVGKKINESIGQMAELYEINANLTSEVPIPLEVITQVDQGTNPDRWLKSFVERAAHENMYTNGILSNVNQYRSLLRTKLADHFPDLHDHLNHNTTSPVPEKPVNNNNNNNNTQPHPPVSLNSNNLSK
;
A
#
# COMPACT_ATOMS: atom_id res chain seq x y z
N MET A 1 37.63 11.34 -40.56
CA MET A 1 37.94 11.22 -39.12
C MET A 1 37.72 12.57 -38.46
N LEU A 2 36.62 12.68 -37.71
CA LEU A 2 36.35 13.50 -36.51
C LEU A 2 34.85 13.28 -36.18
N PRO A 3 34.46 13.17 -34.89
CA PRO A 3 33.24 12.49 -34.48
C PRO A 3 31.99 13.37 -34.47
N ALA A 4 30.84 12.73 -34.69
CA ALA A 4 29.51 13.31 -34.52
C ALA A 4 29.15 13.40 -33.03
N SER A 5 28.78 14.58 -32.56
CA SER A 5 28.21 14.81 -31.24
C SER A 5 26.83 14.15 -31.15
N THR A 6 26.66 13.22 -30.22
CA THR A 6 25.35 12.64 -29.87
C THR A 6 24.62 13.59 -28.94
N ASP A 7 23.85 14.51 -29.51
CA ASP A 7 22.88 15.29 -28.75
C ASP A 7 21.61 14.45 -28.60
N SER A 8 21.35 13.99 -27.38
CA SER A 8 20.17 13.21 -27.03
C SER A 8 19.01 14.16 -26.73
N PRO A 9 17.85 14.07 -27.40
CA PRO A 9 16.68 14.81 -26.95
C PRO A 9 15.97 14.06 -25.83
N ALA A 10 16.00 14.71 -24.67
CA ALA A 10 15.15 14.59 -23.48
C ALA A 10 13.93 13.65 -23.58
N ALA A 11 13.89 12.69 -22.65
CA ALA A 11 12.67 12.06 -22.19
C ALA A 11 11.78 13.12 -21.50
N HIS A 12 10.57 13.32 -22.01
CA HIS A 12 9.50 13.98 -21.26
C HIS A 12 8.51 12.94 -20.70
N PRO A 13 8.01 13.15 -19.47
CA PRO A 13 7.20 12.21 -18.72
C PRO A 13 5.70 12.33 -19.06
N ASN A 14 4.93 11.35 -18.60
CA ASN A 14 3.47 11.27 -18.54
C ASN A 14 2.72 10.65 -19.73
N SER A 15 2.49 9.34 -19.62
CA SER A 15 1.16 8.76 -19.81
C SER A 15 1.05 7.43 -19.06
N SER A 16 0.53 7.49 -17.82
CA SER A 16 -0.08 6.34 -17.14
C SER A 16 -1.19 6.88 -16.24
N SER A 17 -2.39 6.98 -16.81
CA SER A 17 -3.61 7.24 -16.05
C SER A 17 -4.20 5.90 -15.66
N GLY A 18 -3.99 5.48 -14.41
CA GLY A 18 -4.71 4.35 -13.84
C GLY A 18 -3.87 3.47 -12.91
N PHE A 19 -3.44 4.04 -11.78
CA PHE A 19 -3.30 3.45 -10.44
C PHE A 19 -2.66 4.58 -9.64
N GLN A 20 -3.46 5.36 -8.90
CA GLN A 20 -2.89 6.20 -7.85
C GLN A 20 -2.41 5.24 -6.77
N THR A 21 -1.19 4.73 -6.93
CA THR A 21 -0.45 4.20 -5.80
C THR A 21 -0.25 5.39 -4.89
N GLU A 22 -1.03 5.46 -3.82
CA GLU A 22 -0.69 6.27 -2.65
C GLU A 22 0.61 5.65 -2.13
N TYR A 23 1.74 6.09 -2.67
CA TYR A 23 3.04 5.69 -2.20
C TYR A 23 3.12 6.09 -0.72
N PRO A 24 3.72 5.26 0.15
CA PRO A 24 3.79 5.57 1.57
C PRO A 24 4.36 6.98 1.74
N SER A 25 3.63 7.79 2.50
CA SER A 25 4.14 9.06 3.00
C SER A 25 5.51 8.81 3.63
N THR A 26 6.49 9.68 3.37
CA THR A 26 7.84 9.56 3.94
C THR A 26 7.81 9.33 5.46
N ALA A 27 6.80 9.83 6.16
CA ALA A 27 6.61 9.59 7.59
C ALA A 27 6.30 8.11 7.92
N GLU A 28 5.44 7.43 7.15
CA GLU A 28 5.10 6.03 7.38
C GLU A 28 6.30 5.11 7.12
N GLU A 29 7.10 5.43 6.10
CA GLU A 29 8.33 4.71 5.80
C GLU A 29 9.36 4.84 6.93
N ILE A 30 9.50 6.05 7.50
CA ILE A 30 10.38 6.28 8.65
C ILE A 30 9.92 5.45 9.85
N HIS A 31 8.61 5.40 10.12
CA HIS A 31 8.08 4.63 11.25
C HIS A 31 8.27 3.12 11.04
N ARG A 32 8.10 2.62 9.80
CA ARG A 32 8.39 1.22 9.45
C ARG A 32 9.87 0.88 9.66
N ALA A 33 10.77 1.76 9.21
CA ALA A 33 12.21 1.57 9.39
C ALA A 33 12.61 1.53 10.88
N GLN A 34 12.02 2.39 11.72
CA GLN A 34 12.23 2.37 13.17
C GLN A 34 11.73 1.07 13.81
N LEU A 35 10.58 0.56 13.37
CA LEU A 35 10.04 -0.71 13.83
C LEU A 35 10.97 -1.88 13.45
N GLU A 36 11.44 -1.91 12.21
CA GLU A 36 12.38 -2.93 11.71
C GLU A 36 13.70 -2.91 12.49
N GLU A 37 14.30 -1.72 12.68
CA GLU A 37 15.52 -1.56 13.47
C GLU A 37 15.31 -2.10 14.89
N LYS A 38 14.16 -1.80 15.52
CA LYS A 38 13.89 -2.26 16.87
C LYS A 38 13.72 -3.78 16.96
N LEU A 39 13.05 -4.39 15.97
CA LEU A 39 12.91 -5.85 15.89
C LEU A 39 14.27 -6.54 15.73
N GLU A 40 15.18 -5.96 14.93
CA GLU A 40 16.54 -6.48 14.75
C GLU A 40 17.34 -6.40 16.06
N GLN A 41 17.26 -5.28 16.78
CA GLN A 41 17.90 -5.12 18.10
C GLN A 41 17.40 -6.15 19.12
N ILE A 42 16.08 -6.42 19.14
CA ILE A 42 15.48 -7.43 20.03
C ILE A 42 15.98 -8.83 19.66
N LEU A 43 16.00 -9.17 18.37
CA LEU A 43 16.50 -10.46 17.89
C LEU A 43 17.97 -10.67 18.28
N GLN A 44 18.81 -9.65 18.11
CA GLN A 44 20.22 -9.68 18.52
C GLN A 44 20.36 -9.87 20.03
N THR A 45 19.57 -9.15 20.83
CA THR A 45 19.60 -9.27 22.29
C THR A 45 19.13 -10.67 22.74
N LEU A 46 18.11 -11.25 22.10
CA LEU A 46 17.66 -12.61 22.37
C LEU A 46 18.73 -13.66 22.01
N LEU A 47 19.45 -13.46 20.90
CA LEU A 47 20.59 -14.30 20.54
C LEU A 47 21.69 -14.23 21.60
N GLU A 48 22.03 -13.03 22.08
CA GLU A 48 23.02 -12.83 23.15
C GLU A 48 22.58 -13.48 24.46
N VAL A 49 21.30 -13.41 24.82
CA VAL A 49 20.74 -14.15 25.97
C VAL A 49 20.93 -15.66 25.78
N GLY A 50 20.65 -16.18 24.59
CA GLY A 50 20.89 -17.59 24.25
C GLY A 50 22.35 -18.02 24.41
N ILE A 51 23.28 -17.18 23.96
CA ILE A 51 24.73 -17.41 24.13
C ILE A 51 25.11 -17.38 25.61
N CYS A 52 24.67 -16.36 26.35
CA CYS A 52 25.01 -16.20 27.77
C CYS A 52 24.43 -17.32 28.64
N THR A 53 23.27 -17.87 28.26
CA THR A 53 22.63 -18.98 29.00
C THR A 53 23.23 -20.35 28.64
N SER A 54 23.79 -20.51 27.44
CA SER A 54 24.43 -21.75 27.01
C SER A 54 25.74 -22.03 27.76
N ASP A 55 26.53 -21.00 28.08
CA ASP A 55 27.80 -21.14 28.82
C ASP A 55 28.01 -19.96 29.77
N VAL A 56 27.52 -20.12 31.00
CA VAL A 56 27.62 -19.08 32.04
C VAL A 56 29.01 -19.15 32.67
N GLN A 57 29.89 -18.25 32.23
CA GLN A 57 31.21 -18.10 32.83
C GLN A 57 31.11 -17.58 34.29
N GLU A 58 32.03 -18.00 35.16
CA GLU A 58 31.99 -17.64 36.59
C GLU A 58 32.07 -16.12 36.83
N ASN A 59 32.86 -15.41 36.03
CA ASN A 59 32.95 -13.94 36.00
C ASN A 59 31.68 -13.25 35.49
N ALA A 60 30.78 -13.98 34.82
CA ALA A 60 29.51 -13.48 34.31
C ALA A 60 28.33 -13.75 35.27
N ARG A 61 28.58 -14.41 36.43
CA ARG A 61 27.58 -14.64 37.47
C ARG A 61 27.34 -13.40 38.31
N GLU A 62 26.37 -13.49 39.21
CA GLU A 62 26.09 -12.44 40.20
C GLU A 62 27.35 -12.09 41.01
N GLY A 63 27.64 -10.80 41.16
CA GLY A 63 28.88 -10.33 41.79
C GLY A 63 30.12 -10.41 40.89
N GLY A 64 29.98 -10.98 39.69
CA GLY A 64 30.98 -10.96 38.64
C GLY A 64 31.24 -9.55 38.08
N ARG A 65 32.14 -9.45 37.10
CA ARG A 65 32.51 -8.19 36.45
C ARG A 65 32.51 -8.31 34.94
N THR A 66 31.97 -7.31 34.26
CA THR A 66 32.06 -7.24 32.79
C THR A 66 33.50 -7.00 32.36
N GLY A 67 33.83 -7.18 31.07
CA GLY A 67 35.14 -6.83 30.53
C GLY A 67 35.52 -5.35 30.72
N ARG A 68 34.56 -4.49 31.11
CA ARG A 68 34.78 -3.08 31.45
C ARG A 68 34.84 -2.80 32.97
N GLY A 69 34.81 -3.84 33.81
CA GLY A 69 34.93 -3.73 35.27
C GLY A 69 33.64 -3.35 36.01
N GLU A 70 32.51 -3.25 35.32
CA GLU A 70 31.19 -2.99 35.91
C GLU A 70 30.73 -4.23 36.69
N ALA A 71 30.33 -4.04 37.96
CA ALA A 71 29.82 -5.11 38.79
C ALA A 71 28.46 -5.56 38.25
N LEU A 72 28.29 -6.87 38.07
CA LEU A 72 27.02 -7.42 37.64
C LEU A 72 26.07 -7.56 38.84
N GLY A 73 24.86 -7.04 38.65
CA GLY A 73 23.78 -7.14 39.62
C GLY A 73 23.20 -8.56 39.75
N PRO A 74 22.02 -8.67 40.39
CA PRO A 74 21.32 -9.94 40.56
C PRO A 74 21.11 -10.65 39.22
N GLY A 75 21.43 -11.94 39.16
CA GLY A 75 21.32 -12.74 37.94
C GLY A 75 22.46 -12.56 36.92
N GLY A 76 23.52 -11.82 37.25
CA GLY A 76 24.73 -11.74 36.42
C GLY A 76 24.47 -11.14 35.03
N LEU A 77 25.21 -11.63 34.03
CA LEU A 77 25.17 -11.11 32.66
C LEU A 77 23.86 -11.50 31.97
N VAL A 78 23.39 -12.71 32.26
CA VAL A 78 22.10 -13.23 31.80
C VAL A 78 20.97 -12.33 32.31
N GLY A 79 20.95 -12.04 33.61
CA GLY A 79 19.95 -11.16 34.22
C GLY A 79 19.96 -9.76 33.61
N LYS A 80 21.15 -9.18 33.38
CA LYS A 80 21.30 -7.89 32.69
C LYS A 80 20.69 -7.92 31.28
N LYS A 81 21.00 -8.95 30.48
CA LYS A 81 20.53 -9.09 29.09
C LYS A 81 19.03 -9.38 28.98
N ILE A 82 18.47 -10.16 29.92
CA ILE A 82 17.02 -10.37 29.99
C ILE A 82 16.30 -9.05 30.30
N ASN A 83 16.78 -8.28 31.26
CA ASN A 83 16.19 -6.98 31.58
C ASN A 83 16.28 -6.00 30.41
N GLU A 84 17.39 -6.01 29.66
CA GLU A 84 17.55 -5.25 28.43
C GLU A 84 16.50 -5.65 27.37
N SER A 85 16.30 -6.96 27.15
CA SER A 85 15.28 -7.47 26.22
C SER A 85 13.86 -7.09 26.62
N ILE A 86 13.52 -7.13 27.92
CA ILE A 86 12.22 -6.69 28.43
C ILE A 86 12.01 -5.19 28.14
N GLY A 87 13.03 -4.36 28.40
CA GLY A 87 12.98 -2.93 28.12
C GLY A 87 12.78 -2.63 26.63
N GLN A 88 13.51 -3.33 25.75
CA GLN A 88 13.34 -3.18 24.30
C GLN A 88 11.95 -3.62 23.82
N MET A 89 11.38 -4.68 24.41
CA MET A 89 10.03 -5.14 24.09
C MET A 89 8.97 -4.10 24.50
N ALA A 90 9.14 -3.44 25.66
CA ALA A 90 8.24 -2.38 26.10
C ALA A 90 8.29 -1.17 25.14
N GLU A 91 9.47 -0.77 24.71
CA GLU A 91 9.66 0.31 23.73
C GLU A 91 9.05 -0.06 22.36
N LEU A 92 9.13 -1.32 21.94
CA LEU A 92 8.47 -1.81 20.72
C LEU A 92 6.94 -1.60 20.78
N TYR A 93 6.31 -1.85 21.93
CA TYR A 93 4.88 -1.57 22.13
C TYR A 93 4.56 -0.08 22.00
N GLU A 94 5.42 0.81 22.52
CA GLU A 94 5.25 2.26 22.39
C GLU A 94 5.40 2.72 20.94
N ILE A 95 6.39 2.21 20.20
CA ILE A 95 6.58 2.51 18.77
C ILE A 95 5.35 2.09 17.96
N ASN A 96 4.83 0.88 18.22
CA ASN A 96 3.63 0.37 17.56
C ASN A 96 2.38 1.22 17.89
N ALA A 97 2.23 1.68 19.13
CA ALA A 97 1.10 2.54 19.54
C ALA A 97 1.14 3.92 18.87
N ASN A 98 2.32 4.41 18.49
CA ASN A 98 2.50 5.68 17.77
C ASN A 98 2.31 5.55 16.25
N LEU A 99 1.94 4.37 15.74
CA LEU A 99 1.64 4.18 14.33
C LEU A 99 0.24 4.74 14.01
N THR A 100 0.21 5.93 13.40
CA THR A 100 -1.02 6.67 13.07
C THR A 100 -1.99 5.90 12.16
N SER A 101 -1.48 4.95 11.36
CA SER A 101 -2.26 4.16 10.42
C SER A 101 -2.25 2.70 10.83
N GLU A 102 -3.40 2.17 11.28
CA GLU A 102 -3.59 0.72 11.39
C GLU A 102 -3.52 0.14 9.97
N VAL A 103 -2.45 -0.60 9.66
CA VAL A 103 -2.32 -1.29 8.38
C VAL A 103 -3.16 -2.56 8.46
N PRO A 104 -4.25 -2.69 7.67
CA PRO A 104 -5.05 -3.91 7.69
C PRO A 104 -4.25 -5.05 7.05
N ILE A 105 -3.92 -6.06 7.84
CA ILE A 105 -3.20 -7.26 7.38
C ILE A 105 -4.22 -8.38 7.14
N PRO A 106 -4.32 -8.93 5.92
CA PRO A 106 -5.17 -10.08 5.65
C PRO A 106 -4.80 -11.29 6.53
N LEU A 107 -5.80 -12.00 7.05
CA LEU A 107 -5.58 -13.14 7.95
C LEU A 107 -4.76 -14.26 7.28
N GLU A 108 -4.89 -14.43 5.96
CA GLU A 108 -4.12 -15.41 5.20
C GLU A 108 -2.62 -15.11 5.21
N VAL A 109 -2.24 -13.81 5.23
CA VAL A 109 -0.83 -13.40 5.33
C VAL A 109 -0.28 -13.79 6.71
N ILE A 110 -1.05 -13.53 7.78
CA ILE A 110 -0.69 -13.95 9.15
C ILE A 110 -0.51 -15.47 9.22
N THR A 111 -1.45 -16.22 8.62
CA THR A 111 -1.40 -17.69 8.59
C THR A 111 -0.14 -18.20 7.87
N GLN A 112 0.32 -17.51 6.81
CA GLN A 112 1.57 -17.90 6.13
C GLN A 112 2.80 -17.64 6.99
N VAL A 113 2.84 -16.52 7.71
CA VAL A 113 3.91 -16.23 8.67
C VAL A 113 3.95 -17.28 9.77
N ASP A 114 2.81 -17.63 10.35
CA ASP A 114 2.70 -18.66 11.41
C ASP A 114 3.17 -20.05 10.93
N GLN A 115 2.99 -20.34 9.64
CA GLN A 115 3.44 -21.59 9.02
C GLN A 115 4.89 -21.55 8.52
N GLY A 116 5.60 -20.43 8.70
CA GLY A 116 6.96 -20.24 8.17
C GLY A 116 7.04 -20.22 6.64
N THR A 117 5.93 -19.90 5.96
CA THR A 117 5.85 -19.77 4.50
C THR A 117 6.02 -18.31 4.09
N ASN A 118 6.62 -18.05 2.92
CA ASN A 118 6.75 -16.68 2.42
C ASN A 118 5.37 -16.05 2.12
N PRO A 119 4.98 -14.96 2.82
CA PRO A 119 3.70 -14.25 2.60
C PRO A 119 3.50 -13.72 1.17
N ASP A 120 4.58 -13.46 0.42
CA ASP A 120 4.50 -13.02 -0.99
C ASP A 120 3.78 -14.02 -1.88
N ARG A 121 3.76 -15.30 -1.49
CA ARG A 121 3.04 -16.34 -2.22
C ARG A 121 1.53 -16.09 -2.21
N TRP A 122 0.99 -15.59 -1.10
CA TRP A 122 -0.40 -15.14 -1.04
C TRP A 122 -0.62 -13.98 -2.01
N LEU A 123 0.23 -12.95 -1.94
CA LEU A 123 0.12 -11.75 -2.76
C LEU A 123 0.14 -12.10 -4.26
N LYS A 124 1.09 -12.93 -4.68
CA LYS A 124 1.17 -13.43 -6.06
C LYS A 124 -0.12 -14.12 -6.48
N SER A 125 -0.62 -15.05 -5.66
CA SER A 125 -1.83 -15.81 -5.96
C SER A 125 -3.08 -14.92 -6.01
N PHE A 126 -3.14 -13.90 -5.14
CA PHE A 126 -4.21 -12.92 -5.10
C PHE A 126 -4.23 -12.05 -6.35
N VAL A 127 -3.08 -11.50 -6.74
CA VAL A 127 -2.94 -10.68 -7.95
C VAL A 127 -3.24 -11.50 -9.21
N GLU A 128 -2.73 -12.73 -9.31
CA GLU A 128 -3.02 -13.63 -10.43
C GLU A 128 -4.51 -13.95 -10.55
N ARG A 129 -5.17 -14.23 -9.43
CA ARG A 129 -6.62 -14.48 -9.42
C ARG A 129 -7.40 -13.25 -9.82
N ALA A 130 -7.06 -12.07 -9.29
CA ALA A 130 -7.72 -10.82 -9.63
C ALA A 130 -7.56 -10.49 -11.12
N ALA A 131 -6.36 -10.71 -11.68
CA ALA A 131 -6.11 -10.52 -13.10
C ALA A 131 -6.93 -11.50 -13.96
N HIS A 132 -6.94 -12.79 -13.60
CA HIS A 132 -7.73 -13.80 -14.30
C HIS A 132 -9.23 -13.50 -14.24
N GLU A 133 -9.76 -13.11 -13.08
CA GLU A 133 -11.18 -12.80 -12.91
C GLU A 133 -11.58 -11.56 -13.72
N ASN A 134 -10.71 -10.55 -13.79
CA ASN A 134 -10.92 -9.36 -14.61
C ASN A 134 -10.93 -9.71 -16.10
N MET A 135 -9.94 -10.47 -16.58
CA MET A 135 -9.88 -10.92 -17.97
C MET A 135 -11.07 -11.82 -18.34
N TYR A 136 -11.44 -12.74 -17.45
CA TYR A 136 -12.57 -13.63 -17.66
C TYR A 136 -13.87 -12.83 -17.77
N THR A 137 -14.13 -11.92 -16.84
CA THR A 137 -15.34 -11.08 -16.84
C THR A 137 -15.41 -10.20 -18.08
N ASN A 138 -14.31 -9.57 -18.47
CA ASN A 138 -14.24 -8.79 -19.71
C ASN A 138 -14.47 -9.65 -20.96
N GLY A 139 -13.98 -10.90 -20.95
CA GLY A 139 -14.23 -11.86 -22.03
C GLY A 139 -15.71 -12.21 -22.16
N ILE A 140 -16.40 -12.47 -21.04
CA ILE A 140 -17.85 -12.72 -21.03
C ILE A 140 -18.60 -11.49 -21.55
N LEU A 141 -18.27 -10.28 -21.06
CA LEU A 141 -18.93 -9.05 -21.49
C LEU A 141 -18.74 -8.79 -22.99
N SER A 142 -17.52 -9.00 -23.51
CA SER A 142 -17.21 -8.88 -24.93
C SER A 142 -18.04 -9.85 -25.77
N ASN A 143 -18.11 -11.12 -25.37
CA ASN A 143 -18.85 -12.15 -26.09
C ASN A 143 -20.36 -11.87 -26.08
N VAL A 144 -20.92 -11.41 -24.96
CA VAL A 144 -22.34 -11.02 -24.88
C VAL A 144 -22.64 -9.85 -25.80
N ASN A 145 -21.75 -8.86 -25.86
CA ASN A 145 -21.90 -7.72 -26.77
C ASN A 145 -21.83 -8.16 -28.25
N GLN A 146 -20.90 -9.04 -28.59
CA GLN A 146 -20.77 -9.60 -29.94
C GLN A 146 -22.01 -10.42 -30.33
N TYR A 147 -22.51 -11.26 -29.42
CA TYR A 147 -23.72 -12.04 -29.62
C TYR A 147 -24.94 -11.14 -29.82
N ARG A 148 -25.08 -10.09 -29.02
CA ARG A 148 -26.13 -9.08 -29.17
C ARG A 148 -26.06 -8.40 -30.54
N SER A 149 -24.88 -8.00 -30.97
CA SER A 149 -24.68 -7.39 -32.29
C SER A 149 -25.04 -8.36 -33.42
N LEU A 150 -24.58 -9.61 -33.34
CA LEU A 150 -24.89 -10.66 -34.32
C LEU A 150 -26.39 -10.94 -34.41
N LEU A 151 -27.06 -11.08 -33.27
CA LEU A 151 -28.51 -11.25 -33.20
C LEU A 151 -29.25 -10.09 -33.83
N ARG A 152 -28.83 -8.85 -33.55
CA ARG A 152 -29.45 -7.67 -34.16
C ARG A 152 -29.30 -7.68 -35.67
N THR A 153 -28.11 -7.99 -36.20
CA THR A 153 -27.89 -8.10 -37.64
C THR A 153 -28.76 -9.19 -38.26
N LYS A 154 -28.87 -10.36 -37.63
CA LYS A 154 -29.72 -11.43 -38.16
C LYS A 154 -31.22 -11.13 -38.06
N LEU A 155 -31.65 -10.48 -36.99
CA LEU A 155 -33.04 -10.07 -36.84
C LEU A 155 -33.42 -8.99 -37.86
N ALA A 156 -32.49 -8.07 -38.12
CA ALA A 156 -32.58 -7.07 -39.17
C ALA A 156 -32.74 -7.72 -40.56
N ASP A 157 -31.86 -8.67 -40.92
CA ASP A 157 -31.92 -9.39 -42.19
C ASP A 157 -33.29 -10.06 -42.44
N HIS A 158 -33.92 -10.61 -41.39
CA HIS A 158 -35.19 -11.36 -41.50
C HIS A 158 -36.45 -10.50 -41.31
N PHE A 159 -36.34 -9.34 -40.65
CA PHE A 159 -37.47 -8.45 -40.34
C PHE A 159 -37.08 -6.98 -40.60
N PRO A 160 -37.15 -6.51 -41.86
CA PRO A 160 -36.73 -5.17 -42.26
C PRO A 160 -37.52 -4.05 -41.56
N ASP A 161 -38.80 -4.28 -41.27
CA ASP A 161 -39.68 -3.34 -40.58
C ASP A 161 -39.21 -3.02 -39.15
N LEU A 162 -38.34 -3.86 -38.58
CA LEU A 162 -37.82 -3.72 -37.22
C LEU A 162 -36.49 -2.95 -37.15
N HIS A 163 -35.86 -2.64 -38.29
CA HIS A 163 -34.55 -1.98 -38.39
C HIS A 163 -34.48 -0.69 -37.56
N ASP A 164 -35.49 0.17 -37.69
CA ASP A 164 -35.50 1.48 -37.05
C ASP A 164 -35.54 1.35 -35.51
N HIS A 165 -36.31 0.39 -34.99
CA HIS A 165 -36.41 0.13 -33.56
C HIS A 165 -35.15 -0.52 -32.95
N LEU A 166 -34.42 -1.34 -33.73
CA LEU A 166 -33.19 -2.02 -33.29
C LEU A 166 -32.01 -1.05 -33.08
N ASN A 167 -31.97 0.04 -33.84
CA ASN A 167 -30.89 1.03 -33.81
C ASN A 167 -31.07 2.10 -32.72
N HIS A 168 -32.31 2.46 -32.35
CA HIS A 168 -32.59 3.49 -31.34
C HIS A 168 -32.20 3.12 -29.90
N ASN A 169 -32.13 1.82 -29.55
CA ASN A 169 -31.73 1.34 -28.23
C ASN A 169 -30.19 1.32 -27.99
N THR A 170 -29.41 1.98 -28.85
CA THR A 170 -27.95 2.12 -28.69
C THR A 170 -27.54 3.33 -27.83
N THR A 171 -28.45 4.30 -27.62
CA THR A 171 -28.21 5.49 -26.80
C THR A 171 -28.74 5.32 -25.39
N SER A 172 -28.10 4.46 -24.60
CA SER A 172 -28.08 4.64 -23.15
C SER A 172 -26.63 4.50 -22.73
N PRO A 173 -25.94 5.62 -22.43
CA PRO A 173 -24.55 5.58 -22.08
C PRO A 173 -24.44 4.88 -20.74
N VAL A 174 -23.78 3.73 -20.73
CA VAL A 174 -23.00 3.33 -19.56
C VAL A 174 -22.06 4.51 -19.29
N PRO A 175 -22.00 5.06 -18.06
CA PRO A 175 -21.18 6.23 -17.79
C PRO A 175 -19.71 5.89 -18.00
N GLU A 176 -19.21 6.21 -19.19
CA GLU A 176 -17.80 6.40 -19.47
C GLU A 176 -17.35 7.58 -18.61
N LYS A 177 -16.33 7.37 -17.77
CA LYS A 177 -15.67 8.44 -17.02
C LYS A 177 -15.27 9.55 -18.02
N PRO A 178 -15.59 10.82 -17.75
CA PRO A 178 -15.36 11.89 -18.71
C PRO A 178 -13.87 12.12 -18.93
N VAL A 179 -13.47 12.04 -20.21
CA VAL A 179 -12.21 12.57 -20.74
C VAL A 179 -12.26 14.09 -20.63
N ASN A 180 -11.51 14.64 -19.68
CA ASN A 180 -11.31 16.09 -19.53
C ASN A 180 -10.31 16.58 -20.58
N ASN A 181 -10.77 17.38 -21.54
CA ASN A 181 -9.93 18.08 -22.51
C ASN A 181 -10.03 19.60 -22.26
N ASN A 182 -8.91 20.19 -21.85
CA ASN A 182 -8.72 21.61 -21.52
C ASN A 182 -8.94 22.54 -22.72
N ASN A 183 -9.52 23.74 -22.50
CA ASN A 183 -8.81 25.04 -22.62
C ASN A 183 -9.73 26.28 -22.63
N ASN A 184 -9.43 27.17 -21.68
CA ASN A 184 -9.51 28.64 -21.64
C ASN A 184 -10.16 29.44 -22.79
N ASN A 185 -11.06 30.38 -22.42
CA ASN A 185 -10.87 31.80 -22.77
C ASN A 185 -11.69 32.78 -21.91
N ASN A 186 -11.02 33.88 -21.52
CA ASN A 186 -11.46 35.00 -20.69
C ASN A 186 -12.54 35.89 -21.32
N ASN A 187 -13.46 36.45 -20.52
CA ASN A 187 -13.93 37.83 -20.66
C ASN A 187 -14.60 38.39 -19.36
N THR A 188 -13.83 39.20 -18.62
CA THR A 188 -14.14 40.53 -18.02
C THR A 188 -15.46 40.83 -17.24
N GLN A 189 -15.30 41.00 -15.91
CA GLN A 189 -15.88 41.92 -14.87
C GLN A 189 -17.11 42.86 -15.17
N PRO A 190 -17.84 43.46 -14.15
CA PRO A 190 -17.47 43.73 -12.73
C PRO A 190 -18.56 43.55 -11.61
N HIS A 191 -18.05 43.55 -10.36
CA HIS A 191 -18.67 43.66 -9.00
C HIS A 191 -19.58 44.91 -8.77
N PRO A 192 -20.31 45.13 -7.62
CA PRO A 192 -19.90 44.82 -6.22
C PRO A 192 -21.08 44.56 -5.19
N PRO A 193 -20.97 44.79 -3.85
CA PRO A 193 -21.11 43.74 -2.83
C PRO A 193 -22.23 43.99 -1.80
N VAL A 194 -22.66 42.97 -1.03
CA VAL A 194 -23.47 43.21 0.19
C VAL A 194 -23.02 42.33 1.37
N SER A 195 -22.43 43.04 2.33
CA SER A 195 -22.19 42.84 3.76
C SER A 195 -22.65 41.57 4.51
N LEU A 196 -21.71 41.10 5.34
CA LEU A 196 -21.92 40.35 6.59
C LEU A 196 -23.07 40.91 7.43
N ASN A 197 -23.88 40.03 8.02
CA ASN A 197 -24.61 40.36 9.24
C ASN A 197 -24.58 39.19 10.23
N SER A 198 -23.78 39.40 11.27
CA SER A 198 -23.87 38.71 12.56
C SER A 198 -25.15 39.16 13.23
N ASN A 199 -26.06 38.24 13.57
CA ASN A 199 -26.98 38.30 14.72
C ASN A 199 -28.04 37.21 14.58
N ASN A 200 -27.96 36.17 15.40
CA ASN A 200 -29.14 35.80 16.15
C ASN A 200 -28.76 35.26 17.53
N LEU A 201 -29.37 35.94 18.50
CA LEU A 201 -29.18 35.94 19.92
C LEU A 201 -30.22 35.01 20.52
N SER A 202 -29.81 34.24 21.53
CA SER A 202 -30.60 33.76 22.68
C SER A 202 -32.02 33.22 22.45
N LYS A 203 -32.18 31.94 22.78
CA LYS A 203 -33.12 31.50 23.83
C LYS A 203 -32.56 30.29 24.55
#